data_AF-A0A6M4P2K9-F1
#
_entry.id   AF-A0A6M4P2K9-F1
#
_cell.length_a   1.000
_cell.length_b   1.000
_cell.length_c   1.000
_cell.angle_alpha   90.00
_cell.angle_beta   90.00
_cell.angle_gamma   90.00
#
_symmetry.space_group_name_H-M   'P 1'
#
loop_
_entity.id
_entity.type
_entity.pdbx_description
1 polymer ?
#
loop_
_entity_poly.entity_id
_entity_poly.type
_entity_poly.pdbx_seq_one_letter_code
_entity_poly.pdbx_strand_id
1 'polypeptide(L)'
;MADPFNLQTDVVRQHTVPRFLLKHFSTPGKGKRQRLYAFDKAAGRAYATTPDDATVRNTFYNLDNHPDRLSLEPLLGIYEHHAAPVIAALLAHRDIRRLTDDERYRLAVFVAVQRARTFGELERISGMISVLTDKMGGHRLD
;
A
#
# COMPACT_ATOMS: atom_id res chain seq x y z
N MET A 1 -9.79 -29.23 -1.66
CA MET A 1 -10.37 -27.91 -1.98
C MET A 1 -9.69 -26.92 -1.06
N ALA A 2 -9.05 -25.88 -1.59
CA ALA A 2 -8.50 -24.82 -0.74
C ALA A 2 -9.68 -24.04 -0.13
N ASP A 3 -9.62 -23.73 1.16
CA ASP A 3 -10.63 -22.89 1.80
C ASP A 3 -10.75 -21.55 1.05
N PRO A 4 -11.97 -21.02 0.87
CA PRO A 4 -12.16 -19.75 0.21
C PRO A 4 -11.41 -18.66 0.97
N PHE A 5 -10.57 -17.91 0.25
CA PHE A 5 -9.79 -16.82 0.83
C PHE A 5 -10.74 -15.77 1.43
N ASN A 6 -10.60 -15.51 2.73
CA ASN A 6 -11.47 -14.57 3.43
C ASN A 6 -11.05 -13.12 3.10
N LEU A 7 -11.95 -12.39 2.45
CA LEU A 7 -11.78 -10.98 2.07
C LEU A 7 -12.37 -10.00 3.08
N GLN A 8 -12.94 -10.48 4.18
CA GLN A 8 -13.46 -9.63 5.25
C GLN A 8 -12.32 -9.07 6.10
N THR A 9 -12.48 -7.84 6.57
CA THR A 9 -11.54 -7.22 7.51
C THR A 9 -12.30 -6.32 8.50
N ASP A 10 -11.85 -6.31 9.74
CA ASP A 10 -12.25 -5.34 10.78
C ASP A 10 -11.21 -4.22 10.93
N VAL A 11 -10.11 -4.27 10.15
CA VAL A 11 -9.03 -3.30 10.20
C VAL A 11 -9.49 -1.95 9.64
N VAL A 12 -9.65 -0.97 10.53
CA VAL A 12 -9.98 0.41 10.15
C VAL A 12 -8.74 1.12 9.60
N ARG A 13 -7.61 1.06 10.31
CA ARG A 13 -6.40 1.81 9.94
C ARG A 13 -5.56 1.00 8.95
N GLN A 14 -5.66 1.34 7.67
CA GLN A 14 -5.03 0.58 6.60
C GLN A 14 -3.84 1.34 6.00
N HIS A 15 -2.72 0.64 5.85
CA HIS A 15 -1.47 1.22 5.36
C HIS A 15 -1.38 1.15 3.83
N THR A 16 -1.03 2.29 3.22
CA THR A 16 -0.68 2.35 1.78
C THR A 16 0.77 1.98 1.51
N VAL A 17 1.64 2.06 2.52
CA VAL A 17 2.98 1.45 2.52
C VAL A 17 3.10 0.53 3.74
N PRO A 18 3.41 -0.77 3.56
CA PRO A 18 3.48 -1.75 4.64
C PRO A 18 4.42 -1.34 5.77
N ARG A 19 4.01 -1.60 7.02
CA ARG A 19 4.81 -1.30 8.21
C ARG A 19 6.17 -1.98 8.19
N PHE A 20 6.25 -3.21 7.67
CA PHE A 20 7.52 -3.95 7.61
C PHE A 20 8.55 -3.20 6.73
N LEU A 21 8.09 -2.60 5.62
CA LEU A 21 8.95 -1.80 4.75
C LEU A 21 9.32 -0.47 5.42
N LEU A 22 8.35 0.22 6.00
CA LEU A 22 8.54 1.51 6.68
C LEU A 22 9.56 1.44 7.82
N LYS A 23 9.62 0.33 8.57
CA LYS A 23 10.60 0.14 9.65
C LYS A 23 12.04 0.25 9.17
N HIS A 24 12.35 -0.15 7.93
CA HIS A 24 13.71 -0.06 7.38
C HIS A 24 14.15 1.38 7.04
N PHE A 25 13.21 2.32 6.99
CA PHE A 25 13.50 3.75 6.79
C PHE A 25 13.45 4.55 8.09
N SER A 26 13.14 3.88 9.22
CA SER A 26 12.98 4.55 10.49
C SER A 26 14.28 4.68 11.27
N THR A 27 14.40 5.75 12.04
CA THR A 27 15.52 6.01 12.93
C THR A 27 15.10 5.85 14.39
N PRO A 28 16.03 5.49 15.30
CA PRO A 28 15.75 5.51 16.72
C PRO A 28 15.22 6.88 17.18
N GLY A 29 14.10 6.88 17.91
CA GLY A 29 13.55 8.06 18.57
C GLY A 29 13.81 8.04 20.08
N LYS A 30 13.02 8.82 20.84
CA LYS A 30 13.05 8.74 22.32
C LYS A 30 12.49 7.38 22.78
N GLY A 31 13.30 6.64 23.54
CA GLY A 31 12.94 5.32 24.06
C GLY A 31 12.88 4.25 22.96
N LYS A 32 11.90 3.34 23.03
CA LYS A 32 11.71 2.25 22.05
C LYS A 32 11.00 2.68 20.75
N ARG A 33 10.64 3.96 20.61
CA ARG A 33 9.85 4.43 19.48
C ARG A 33 10.73 4.68 18.26
N GLN A 34 10.32 4.14 17.11
CA GLN A 34 10.91 4.44 15.81
C GLN A 34 10.31 5.73 15.24
N ARG A 35 11.13 6.50 14.52
CA ARG A 35 10.71 7.74 13.86
C ARG A 35 10.96 7.69 12.37
N LEU A 36 10.00 8.23 11.63
CA LEU A 36 10.13 8.56 10.22
C LEU A 36 10.01 10.06 10.06
N TYR A 37 10.66 10.60 9.04
CA TYR A 37 10.54 11.99 8.67
C TYR A 37 9.91 12.06 7.29
N ALA A 38 8.74 12.69 7.22
CA ALA A 38 7.99 12.87 5.99
C ALA A 38 8.02 14.35 5.58
N PHE A 39 7.85 14.60 4.29
CA PHE A 39 7.79 15.95 3.74
C PHE A 39 6.42 16.16 3.10
N ASP A 40 5.68 17.13 3.63
CA ASP A 40 4.41 17.57 3.06
C ASP A 40 4.73 18.54 1.91
N LYS A 41 4.48 18.09 0.68
CA LYS A 41 4.73 18.88 -0.53
C LYS A 41 3.77 20.06 -0.67
N ALA A 42 2.55 19.96 -0.14
CA ALA A 42 1.55 21.01 -0.22
C ALA A 42 1.84 22.12 0.80
N ALA A 43 2.19 21.75 2.03
CA ALA A 43 2.55 22.71 3.09
C ALA A 43 4.04 23.12 3.09
N GLY A 44 4.87 22.51 2.24
CA GLY A 44 6.29 22.83 2.12
C GLY A 44 7.12 22.56 3.39
N ARG A 45 6.70 21.63 4.24
CA ARG A 45 7.32 21.39 5.56
C ARG A 45 7.59 19.93 5.85
N ALA A 46 8.68 19.68 6.57
CA ALA A 46 8.98 18.37 7.14
C ALA A 46 8.22 18.16 8.46
N TYR A 47 7.85 16.91 8.74
CA TYR A 47 7.26 16.51 10.02
C TYR A 47 7.72 15.10 10.41
N ALA A 48 7.71 14.82 11.72
CA ALA A 48 8.00 13.49 12.23
C ALA A 48 6.72 12.65 12.32
N THR A 49 6.83 11.36 12.02
CA THR A 49 5.77 10.36 12.16
C THR A 49 6.37 9.03 12.62
N THR A 50 5.56 7.99 12.73
CA THR A 50 6.00 6.63 13.13
C THR A 50 5.66 5.64 12.02
N PRO A 51 6.31 4.46 11.96
CA PRO A 51 5.90 3.41 11.03
C PRO A 51 4.44 2.97 11.19
N ASP A 52 3.85 3.12 12.38
CA ASP A 52 2.45 2.76 12.65
C ASP A 52 1.46 3.85 12.20
N ASP A 53 1.91 5.10 12.07
CA ASP A 53 1.06 6.23 11.68
C ASP A 53 1.30 6.70 10.24
N ALA A 54 2.46 6.39 9.68
CA ALA A 54 2.82 6.82 8.33
C ALA A 54 1.97 6.11 7.28
N THR A 55 1.51 6.89 6.28
CA THR A 55 0.82 6.38 5.08
C THR A 55 -0.49 5.64 5.36
N VAL A 56 -1.12 5.90 6.51
CA VAL A 56 -2.38 5.28 6.94
C VAL A 56 -3.58 6.05 6.41
N ARG A 57 -4.62 5.32 6.01
CA ARG A 57 -5.95 5.82 5.71
C ARG A 57 -7.01 4.91 6.32
N ASN A 58 -8.12 5.49 6.77
CA ASN A 58 -9.21 4.71 7.33
C ASN A 58 -9.98 4.01 6.21
N THR A 59 -10.21 2.70 6.38
CA THR A 59 -11.03 1.82 5.53
C THR A 59 -10.72 1.94 4.03
N PHE A 60 -9.48 2.27 3.68
CA PHE A 60 -9.08 2.70 2.34
C PHE A 60 -9.29 1.65 1.24
N TYR A 61 -9.13 0.38 1.58
CA TYR A 61 -9.26 -0.75 0.67
C TYR A 61 -10.62 -1.43 0.77
N ASN A 62 -11.54 -0.91 1.60
CA ASN A 62 -12.87 -1.48 1.74
C ASN A 62 -13.70 -1.17 0.49
N LEU A 63 -14.50 -2.14 0.07
CA LEU A 63 -15.49 -1.92 -0.98
C LEU A 63 -16.69 -1.21 -0.38
N ASP A 64 -16.85 0.06 -0.74
CA ASP A 64 -17.96 0.88 -0.26
C ASP A 64 -19.31 0.22 -0.59
N ASN A 65 -20.22 0.24 0.39
CA ASN A 65 -21.58 -0.32 0.29
C ASN A 65 -21.65 -1.83 -0.01
N HIS A 66 -20.56 -2.58 0.14
CA HIS A 66 -20.61 -4.03 -0.01
C HIS A 66 -21.21 -4.69 1.26
N PRO A 67 -22.25 -5.55 1.16
CA PRO A 67 -22.91 -6.14 2.31
C PRO A 67 -21.96 -6.95 3.21
N ASP A 68 -21.01 -7.65 2.59
CA ASP A 68 -20.09 -8.56 3.29
C ASP A 68 -18.82 -7.90 3.86
N ARG A 69 -18.74 -6.57 3.91
CA ARG A 69 -17.55 -5.83 4.40
C ARG A 69 -16.24 -6.28 3.73
N LEU A 70 -16.29 -6.52 2.42
CA LEU A 70 -15.12 -6.95 1.66
C LEU A 70 -14.07 -5.84 1.59
N SER A 71 -12.82 -6.25 1.59
CA SER A 71 -11.67 -5.36 1.47
C SER A 71 -10.57 -6.01 0.64
N LEU A 72 -9.76 -5.18 -0.03
CA LEU A 72 -8.52 -5.63 -0.65
C LEU A 72 -7.39 -5.84 0.38
N GLU A 73 -7.57 -5.39 1.62
CA GLU A 73 -6.54 -5.49 2.68
C GLU A 73 -6.04 -6.94 2.88
N PRO A 74 -6.89 -7.97 2.99
CA PRO A 74 -6.41 -9.35 3.14
C PRO A 74 -5.56 -9.81 1.95
N LEU A 75 -5.96 -9.47 0.72
CA LEU A 75 -5.20 -9.82 -0.49
C LEU A 75 -3.82 -9.16 -0.50
N LEU A 76 -3.75 -7.89 -0.11
CA LEU A 76 -2.49 -7.17 0.00
C LEU A 76 -1.57 -7.82 1.03
N GLY A 77 -2.14 -8.32 2.14
CA GLY A 77 -1.42 -9.07 3.17
C GLY A 77 -0.70 -10.32 2.65
N ILE A 78 -1.26 -11.03 1.66
CA ILE A 78 -0.61 -12.19 1.03
C ILE A 78 0.71 -11.79 0.36
N TYR A 79 0.68 -10.74 -0.46
CA TYR A 79 1.86 -10.28 -1.18
C TYR A 79 2.91 -9.68 -0.24
N GLU A 80 2.48 -9.02 0.84
CA GLU A 80 3.36 -8.58 1.92
C GLU A 80 4.06 -9.76 2.62
N HIS A 81 3.29 -10.80 2.96
CA HIS A 81 3.81 -12.00 3.61
C HIS A 81 4.89 -12.69 2.75
N HIS A 82 4.67 -12.80 1.44
CA HIS A 82 5.64 -13.41 0.53
C HIS A 82 6.88 -12.55 0.28
N ALA A 83 6.74 -11.22 0.24
CA ALA A 83 7.86 -10.32 -0.06
C ALA A 83 8.73 -9.98 1.14
N ALA A 84 8.18 -9.99 2.37
CA ALA A 84 8.91 -9.68 3.58
C ALA A 84 10.23 -10.47 3.75
N PRO A 85 10.28 -11.81 3.64
CA PRO A 85 11.53 -12.56 3.75
C PRO A 85 12.51 -12.24 2.62
N VAL A 86 12.03 -11.98 1.40
CA VAL A 86 12.87 -11.62 0.25
C VAL A 86 13.57 -10.28 0.49
N ILE A 87 12.83 -9.28 0.98
CA ILE A 87 13.38 -7.96 1.32
C ILE A 87 14.39 -8.09 2.48
N ALA A 88 14.10 -8.91 3.49
CA ALA A 88 15.03 -9.14 4.59
C ALA A 88 16.36 -9.76 4.10
N ALA A 89 16.30 -10.76 3.21
CA ALA A 89 17.48 -11.37 2.61
C ALA A 89 18.29 -10.37 1.76
N LEU A 90 17.62 -9.53 0.97
CA LEU A 90 18.26 -8.46 0.20
C LEU A 90 18.99 -7.47 1.09
N LEU A 91 18.40 -7.07 2.22
CA LEU A 91 19.03 -6.15 3.16
C LEU A 91 20.24 -6.77 3.85
N ALA A 92 20.19 -8.08 4.13
CA ALA A 92 21.29 -8.81 4.74
C ALA A 92 22.50 -8.97 3.80
N HIS A 93 22.24 -9.33 2.54
CA HIS A 93 23.31 -9.63 1.57
C HIS A 93 23.71 -8.45 0.68
N ARG A 94 22.83 -7.46 0.52
CA ARG A 94 23.01 -6.29 -0.35
C ARG A 94 23.39 -6.63 -1.79
N ASP A 95 22.91 -7.78 -2.30
CA ASP A 95 23.15 -8.23 -3.66
C ASP A 95 21.87 -8.85 -4.25
N ILE A 96 21.27 -8.13 -5.20
CA ILE A 96 20.02 -8.54 -5.87
C ILE A 96 20.20 -9.75 -6.79
N ARG A 97 21.44 -10.08 -7.18
CA ARG A 97 21.72 -11.23 -8.05
C ARG A 97 21.57 -12.56 -7.31
N ARG A 98 21.50 -12.53 -5.97
CA ARG A 98 21.31 -13.71 -5.13
C ARG A 98 19.87 -14.20 -5.06
N LEU A 99 18.91 -13.42 -5.55
CA LEU A 99 17.51 -13.85 -5.61
C LEU A 99 17.34 -14.99 -6.61
N THR A 100 16.69 -16.06 -6.16
CA THR A 100 16.11 -17.08 -7.03
C THR A 100 15.03 -16.48 -7.94
N ASP A 101 14.65 -17.21 -8.99
CA ASP A 101 13.60 -16.75 -9.91
C ASP A 101 12.25 -16.57 -9.22
N ASP A 102 11.91 -17.45 -8.26
CA ASP A 102 10.70 -17.35 -7.45
C ASP A 102 10.74 -16.12 -6.51
N GLU A 103 11.85 -15.86 -5.82
CA GLU A 103 11.99 -14.67 -4.99
C GLU A 103 11.94 -13.38 -5.82
N ARG A 104 12.56 -13.39 -7.02
CA ARG A 104 12.50 -12.28 -7.97
C ARG A 104 11.07 -12.03 -8.42
N TYR A 105 10.31 -13.09 -8.72
CA TYR A 105 8.89 -13.00 -9.05
C TYR A 105 8.07 -12.40 -7.90
N ARG A 106 8.21 -12.93 -6.68
CA ARG A 106 7.51 -12.41 -5.49
C ARG A 106 7.81 -10.94 -5.23
N LEU A 107 9.07 -10.54 -5.36
CA LEU A 107 9.49 -9.14 -5.22
C LEU A 107 8.87 -8.27 -6.32
N ALA A 108 8.88 -8.72 -7.58
CA ALA A 108 8.30 -7.98 -8.70
C ALA A 108 6.80 -7.76 -8.52
N VAL A 109 6.06 -8.80 -8.12
CA VAL A 109 4.63 -8.72 -7.81
C VAL A 109 4.40 -7.73 -6.67
N PHE A 110 5.16 -7.82 -5.58
CA PHE A 110 5.05 -6.88 -4.48
C PHE A 110 5.30 -5.43 -4.90
N VAL A 111 6.32 -5.17 -5.73
CA VAL A 111 6.61 -3.83 -6.26
C VAL A 111 5.46 -3.31 -7.12
N ALA A 112 4.89 -4.16 -7.98
CA ALA A 112 3.74 -3.79 -8.81
C ALA A 112 2.51 -3.45 -7.95
N VAL A 113 2.20 -4.29 -6.95
CA VAL A 113 1.12 -4.06 -5.99
C VAL A 113 1.36 -2.78 -5.19
N GLN A 114 2.59 -2.56 -4.70
CA GLN A 114 2.96 -1.37 -3.94
C GLN A 114 2.81 -0.08 -4.76
N ARG A 115 3.11 -0.14 -6.06
CA ARG A 115 2.92 0.99 -6.98
C ARG A 115 1.43 1.31 -7.15
N ALA A 116 0.59 0.29 -7.31
CA ALA A 116 -0.84 0.46 -7.57
C ALA A 116 -1.66 0.85 -6.32
N ARG A 117 -1.25 0.41 -5.12
CA ARG A 117 -2.05 0.54 -3.88
C ARG A 117 -2.00 1.92 -3.19
N THR A 118 -1.45 2.95 -3.84
CA THR A 118 -1.25 4.26 -3.21
C THR A 118 -2.46 5.18 -3.39
N PHE A 119 -2.64 6.13 -2.48
CA PHE A 119 -3.71 7.12 -2.61
C PHE A 119 -3.60 7.98 -3.87
N GLY A 120 -2.39 8.38 -4.25
CA GLY A 120 -2.19 9.17 -5.45
C GLY A 120 -2.59 8.42 -6.73
N GLU A 121 -2.49 7.09 -6.74
CA GLU A 121 -2.97 6.28 -7.87
C GLU A 121 -4.50 6.22 -7.91
N LEU A 122 -5.16 6.12 -6.75
CA LEU A 122 -6.61 6.24 -6.68
C LEU A 122 -7.07 7.62 -7.20
N GLU A 123 -6.46 8.72 -6.74
CA GLU A 123 -6.79 10.07 -7.21
C GLU A 123 -6.61 10.20 -8.73
N ARG A 124 -5.54 9.62 -9.28
CA ARG A 124 -5.30 9.59 -10.72
C ARG A 124 -6.43 8.87 -11.46
N ILE A 125 -6.81 7.67 -11.01
CA ILE A 125 -7.87 6.87 -11.63
C ILE A 125 -9.22 7.60 -11.54
N SER A 126 -9.57 8.12 -10.36
CA SER A 126 -10.81 8.88 -10.15
C SER A 126 -10.87 10.12 -11.04
N GLY A 127 -9.77 10.86 -11.17
CA GLY A 127 -9.69 12.02 -12.07
C GLY A 127 -9.93 11.65 -13.53
N MET A 128 -9.34 10.55 -14.01
CA MET A 128 -9.58 10.05 -15.37
C MET A 128 -11.05 9.65 -15.59
N ILE A 129 -11.66 8.95 -14.64
CA ILE A 129 -13.07 8.54 -14.72
C ILE A 129 -14.00 9.76 -14.75
N SER A 130 -13.73 10.78 -13.93
CA SER A 130 -14.50 12.02 -13.92
C SER A 130 -14.52 12.68 -15.29
N VAL A 131 -13.33 12.87 -15.90
CA VAL A 131 -13.22 13.48 -17.24
C VAL A 131 -13.96 12.66 -18.32
N LEU A 132 -13.89 11.33 -18.26
CA LEU A 132 -14.63 10.48 -19.19
C LEU A 132 -16.14 10.61 -19.00
N THR A 133 -16.60 10.67 -17.75
CA THR A 133 -18.01 10.79 -17.40
C THR A 133 -18.57 12.14 -17.87
N ASP A 134 -17.84 13.23 -17.66
CA ASP A 134 -18.23 14.57 -18.12
C ASP A 134 -18.38 14.62 -19.64
N LYS A 135 -17.44 14.01 -20.38
CA LYS A 135 -17.49 13.95 -21.85
C LYS A 135 -18.67 13.12 -22.36
N MET A 136 -18.97 11.98 -21.72
CA MET A 136 -20.12 11.15 -22.11
C MET A 136 -21.46 11.78 -21.71
N GLY A 137 -21.51 12.46 -20.56
CA GLY A 137 -22.69 13.20 -20.11
C GLY A 137 -23.00 14.41 -20.99
N GLY A 138 -21.97 15.06 -21.53
CA GLY A 138 -22.11 16.15 -22.50
C GLY A 138 -22.59 15.73 -23.90
N HIS A 139 -22.61 14.42 -24.21
CA HIS A 139 -23.12 13.88 -25.48
C HIS A 139 -24.58 13.42 -25.41
N ARG A 140 -25.29 13.71 -24.32
CA ARG A 140 -26.69 13.32 -24.16
C ARG A 140 -27.59 14.55 -24.06
N LEU A 141 -27.66 15.33 -25.14
CA LEU A 141 -28.74 16.26 -25.53
C LEU A 141 -28.34 16.85 -26.89
N ASP A 142 -28.77 16.18 -27.97
CA ASP A 142 -29.12 16.75 -29.29
C ASP A 142 -29.94 15.69 -30.04
#